data_AF-Q841K1-F1
#
_entry.id   AF-Q841K1-F1
#
_cell.length_a   1.000
_cell.length_b   1.000
_cell.length_c   1.000
_cell.angle_alpha   90.00
_cell.angle_beta   90.00
_cell.angle_gamma   90.00
#
_symmetry.space_group_name_H-M   'P 1'
#
loop_
_entity.id
_entity.type
_entity.pdbx_description
1 polymer ?
#
loop_
_entity_poly.entity_id
_entity_poly.type
_entity_poly.pdbx_seq_one_letter_code
_entity_poly.pdbx_strand_id
1 'polypeptide(L)'
;MGLVNPETNSMPSAEQLPFLTLIEHFEKQGLEVFNAHRREAWGAQVLTPEECTPLDQLEIRKADVFVAIPGIPPSPGTHVEIGWASAFDKPIVLLLEEGREEEYGFLVRGLGTVAAVEFVHYKDIALAKPQIDAAIRKVVDRVNNPAATP
;
A
#
# COMPACT_ATOMS: atom_id res chain seq x y z
N MET A 1 12.89 5.79 -8.25
CA MET A 1 11.68 5.59 -9.08
C MET A 1 11.85 4.30 -9.88
N GLY A 2 11.44 3.15 -9.33
CA GLY A 2 11.65 1.85 -9.99
C GLY A 2 10.69 1.54 -11.16
N LEU A 3 9.59 2.30 -11.25
CA LEU A 3 8.46 2.04 -12.15
C LEU A 3 8.25 3.15 -13.20
N VAL A 4 9.06 4.22 -13.16
CA VAL A 4 8.95 5.32 -14.14
C VAL A 4 9.82 4.99 -15.34
N ASN A 5 9.21 4.97 -16.54
CA ASN A 5 9.97 4.81 -17.77
C ASN A 5 10.77 6.11 -18.04
N PRO A 6 12.10 6.05 -18.17
CA PRO A 6 12.95 7.24 -18.36
C PRO A 6 12.75 7.93 -19.71
N GLU A 7 12.19 7.24 -20.71
CA GLU A 7 11.91 7.82 -22.03
C GLU A 7 10.60 8.61 -22.05
N THR A 8 9.58 8.14 -21.34
CA THR A 8 8.25 8.77 -21.29
C THR A 8 8.06 9.65 -20.05
N ASN A 9 9.00 9.59 -19.12
CA ASN A 9 8.93 10.19 -17.79
C ASN A 9 7.61 9.89 -17.06
N SER A 10 7.07 8.68 -17.27
CA SER A 10 5.81 8.24 -16.67
C SER A 10 5.80 6.72 -16.45
N MET A 11 5.02 6.29 -15.47
CA MET A 11 4.74 4.89 -15.20
C MET A 11 3.93 4.28 -16.37
N PRO A 12 4.27 3.09 -16.88
CA PRO A 12 3.48 2.40 -17.89
C PRO A 12 2.03 2.14 -17.43
N SER A 13 1.05 2.22 -18.34
CA SER A 13 -0.38 2.05 -17.98
C SER A 13 -0.69 0.71 -17.29
N ALA A 14 0.04 -0.36 -17.64
CA ALA A 14 -0.10 -1.66 -17.01
C ALA A 14 0.29 -1.63 -15.51
N GLU A 15 1.28 -0.82 -15.15
CA GLU A 15 1.75 -0.67 -13.77
C GLU A 15 0.89 0.32 -12.97
N GLN A 16 0.24 1.28 -13.66
CA GLN A 16 -0.74 2.18 -13.04
C GLN A 16 -2.05 1.46 -12.70
N LEU A 17 -2.45 0.46 -13.48
CA LEU A 17 -3.78 -0.15 -13.43
C LEU A 17 -4.17 -0.73 -12.05
N PRO A 18 -3.28 -1.44 -11.31
CA PRO A 18 -3.55 -1.83 -9.92
C PRO A 18 -3.95 -0.66 -9.02
N PHE A 19 -3.20 0.44 -9.07
CA PHE A 19 -3.46 1.61 -8.25
C PHE A 19 -4.77 2.29 -8.64
N LEU A 20 -5.00 2.49 -9.94
CA LEU A 20 -6.25 3.07 -10.45
C LEU A 20 -7.47 2.25 -10.03
N THR A 21 -7.37 0.92 -10.11
CA THR A 21 -8.44 -0.01 -9.71
C THR A 21 -8.79 0.13 -8.22
N LEU A 22 -7.78 0.23 -7.36
CA LEU A 22 -7.97 0.40 -5.92
C LEU A 22 -8.51 1.79 -5.57
N ILE A 23 -7.95 2.84 -6.16
CA ILE A 23 -8.40 4.22 -5.96
C ILE A 23 -9.89 4.32 -6.31
N GLU A 24 -10.28 3.89 -7.51
CA GLU A 24 -11.68 3.93 -7.95
C GLU A 24 -12.60 3.12 -7.04
N HIS A 25 -12.14 1.94 -6.60
CA HIS A 25 -12.92 1.07 -5.71
C HIS A 25 -13.18 1.71 -4.35
N PHE A 26 -12.17 2.34 -3.74
CA PHE A 26 -12.33 2.98 -2.44
C PHE A 26 -13.11 4.30 -2.53
N GLU A 27 -12.87 5.12 -3.57
CA GLU A 27 -13.62 6.37 -3.77
C GLU A 27 -15.09 6.12 -4.06
N LYS A 28 -15.45 5.03 -4.77
CA LYS A 28 -16.84 4.60 -4.97
C LYS A 28 -17.56 4.24 -3.67
N GLN A 29 -16.82 3.89 -2.62
CA GLN A 29 -17.35 3.64 -1.28
C GLN A 29 -17.40 4.90 -0.41
N GLY A 30 -17.00 6.06 -0.96
CA GLY A 30 -16.94 7.33 -0.24
C GLY A 30 -15.68 7.49 0.62
N LEU A 31 -14.65 6.68 0.39
CA LEU A 31 -13.38 6.77 1.11
C LEU A 31 -12.43 7.74 0.42
N GLU A 32 -11.68 8.50 1.22
CA GLU A 32 -10.57 9.33 0.73
C GLU A 32 -9.33 8.47 0.49
N VAL A 33 -8.64 8.69 -0.64
CA VAL A 33 -7.44 7.92 -1.00
C VAL A 33 -6.24 8.85 -1.19
N PHE A 34 -5.30 8.77 -0.25
CA PHE A 34 -3.95 9.33 -0.41
C PHE A 34 -3.10 8.37 -1.25
N ASN A 35 -2.54 8.85 -2.36
CA ASN A 35 -1.71 8.05 -3.25
C ASN A 35 -0.67 8.92 -3.97
N ALA A 36 0.61 8.65 -3.68
CA ALA A 36 1.74 9.39 -4.23
C ALA A 36 1.79 9.35 -5.77
N HIS A 37 1.57 8.18 -6.36
CA HIS A 37 1.60 8.00 -7.82
C HIS A 37 0.59 8.92 -8.53
N ARG A 38 -0.65 8.99 -8.03
CA ARG A 38 -1.68 9.90 -8.57
C ARG A 38 -1.28 11.36 -8.40
N ARG A 39 -0.79 11.73 -7.22
CA ARG A 39 -0.38 13.11 -6.90
C ARG A 39 0.76 13.60 -7.78
N GLU A 40 1.73 12.75 -8.09
CA GLU A 40 2.89 13.05 -8.94
C GLU A 40 2.64 12.80 -10.43
N ALA A 41 1.36 12.78 -10.84
CA ALA A 41 0.92 12.55 -12.21
C ALA A 41 1.60 11.32 -12.85
N TRP A 42 1.70 10.24 -12.07
CA TRP A 42 2.30 8.98 -12.47
C TRP A 42 3.77 9.10 -12.90
N GLY A 43 4.50 10.04 -12.30
CA GLY A 43 5.91 10.34 -12.60
C GLY A 43 6.11 11.57 -13.48
N ALA A 44 5.06 12.17 -14.05
CA ALA A 44 5.19 13.37 -14.87
C ALA A 44 5.45 14.65 -14.03
N GLN A 45 5.11 14.64 -12.75
CA GLN A 45 5.32 15.74 -11.80
C GLN A 45 6.00 15.23 -10.54
N VAL A 46 7.25 14.78 -10.70
CA VAL A 46 8.05 14.23 -9.60
C VAL A 46 8.35 15.32 -8.58
N LEU A 47 7.97 15.08 -7.33
CA LEU A 47 8.34 15.94 -6.21
C LEU A 47 9.79 15.69 -5.81
N THR A 48 10.45 16.71 -5.24
CA THR A 48 11.79 16.52 -4.69
C THR A 48 11.74 15.59 -3.47
N PRO A 49 12.85 14.91 -3.10
CA PRO A 49 12.90 14.11 -1.87
C PRO A 49 12.47 14.88 -0.62
N GLU A 50 12.80 16.17 -0.54
CA GLU A 50 12.46 17.08 0.55
C GLU A 50 10.96 17.42 0.60
N GLU A 51 10.24 17.23 -0.50
CA GLU A 51 8.80 17.45 -0.62
C GLU A 51 8.00 16.15 -0.45
N CYS A 52 8.36 15.07 -1.17
CA CYS A 52 7.59 13.82 -1.12
C CYS A 52 7.70 13.12 0.24
N THR A 53 8.91 13.02 0.80
CA THR A 53 9.16 12.29 2.06
C THR A 53 8.29 12.78 3.23
N PRO A 54 8.28 14.08 3.59
CA PRO A 54 7.45 14.54 4.70
C PRO A 54 5.96 14.46 4.38
N LEU A 55 5.57 14.61 3.11
CA LEU A 55 4.19 14.58 2.69
C LEU A 55 3.62 13.16 2.75
N ASP A 56 4.34 12.16 2.22
CA ASP A 56 3.96 10.74 2.30
C ASP A 56 3.86 10.28 3.76
N GLN A 57 4.83 10.64 4.59
CA GLN A 57 4.77 10.33 6.01
C GLN A 57 3.54 10.97 6.69
N LEU A 58 3.23 12.24 6.37
CA LEU A 58 2.07 12.94 6.91
C LEU A 58 0.76 12.29 6.47
N GLU A 59 0.64 11.92 5.20
CA GLU A 59 -0.55 11.24 4.67
C GLU A 59 -0.74 9.86 5.33
N ILE A 60 0.34 9.09 5.52
CA ILE A 60 0.29 7.81 6.27
C ILE A 60 -0.19 8.04 7.71
N ARG A 61 0.27 9.11 8.37
CA ARG A 61 -0.21 9.46 9.73
C ARG A 61 -1.68 9.84 9.75
N LYS A 62 -2.19 10.49 8.71
CA LYS A 62 -3.60 10.91 8.60
C LYS A 62 -4.54 9.74 8.24
N ALA A 63 -4.08 8.81 7.40
CA ALA A 63 -4.89 7.70 6.93
C ALA A 63 -5.35 6.79 8.08
N ASP A 64 -6.58 6.28 7.99
CA ASP A 64 -7.14 5.33 8.95
C ASP A 64 -6.57 3.91 8.76
N VAL A 65 -6.20 3.56 7.53
CA VAL A 65 -5.61 2.27 7.15
C VAL A 65 -4.54 2.50 6.07
N PHE A 66 -3.45 1.74 6.13
CA PHE A 66 -2.40 1.73 5.12
C PHE A 66 -2.54 0.49 4.23
N VAL A 67 -2.65 0.69 2.92
CA VAL A 67 -2.74 -0.39 1.92
C VAL A 67 -1.60 -0.23 0.93
N ALA A 68 -0.77 -1.26 0.74
CA ALA A 68 0.39 -1.16 -0.14
C ALA A 68 0.67 -2.45 -0.93
N ILE A 69 1.29 -2.26 -2.10
CA ILE A 69 1.89 -3.32 -2.92
C ILE A 69 3.41 -3.20 -2.73
N PRO A 70 4.08 -4.07 -1.96
CA PRO A 70 5.52 -3.95 -1.70
C PRO A 70 6.38 -4.08 -2.97
N GLY A 71 5.83 -4.74 -4.00
CA GLY A 71 6.42 -4.91 -5.32
C GLY A 71 7.44 -6.04 -5.38
N ILE A 72 7.56 -6.65 -6.56
CA ILE A 72 8.67 -7.53 -6.91
C ILE A 72 9.20 -7.11 -8.29
N PRO A 73 10.40 -6.51 -8.39
CA PRO A 73 11.37 -6.29 -7.32
C PRO A 73 10.89 -5.31 -6.22
N PRO A 74 11.47 -5.36 -5.01
CA PRO A 74 11.06 -4.51 -3.89
C PRO A 74 11.07 -3.02 -4.25
N SER A 75 9.98 -2.30 -3.94
CA SER A 75 9.93 -0.84 -4.02
C SER A 75 10.58 -0.22 -2.76
N PRO A 76 11.75 0.46 -2.87
CA PRO A 76 12.44 0.98 -1.69
C PRO A 76 11.62 2.02 -0.91
N GLY A 77 10.92 2.91 -1.62
CA GLY A 77 10.03 3.90 -1.01
C GLY A 77 8.89 3.25 -0.24
N THR A 78 8.21 2.29 -0.86
CA THR A 78 7.12 1.55 -0.22
C THR A 78 7.59 0.79 1.03
N HIS A 79 8.81 0.26 1.06
CA HIS A 79 9.34 -0.40 2.26
C HIS A 79 9.63 0.59 3.40
N VAL A 80 10.03 1.82 3.09
CA VAL A 80 10.13 2.90 4.09
C VAL A 80 8.75 3.25 4.65
N GLU A 81 7.74 3.38 3.78
CA GLU A 81 6.36 3.67 4.15
C GLU A 81 5.74 2.55 5.00
N ILE A 82 5.99 1.28 4.67
CA ILE A 82 5.61 0.12 5.49
C ILE A 82 6.22 0.24 6.90
N GLY A 83 7.50 0.61 6.98
CA GLY A 83 8.17 0.87 8.25
C GLY A 83 7.47 1.97 9.06
N TRP A 84 7.16 3.11 8.44
CA TRP A 84 6.42 4.20 9.10
C TRP A 84 5.03 3.78 9.55
N ALA A 85 4.24 3.13 8.69
CA ALA A 85 2.91 2.65 9.03
C ALA A 85 2.95 1.72 10.24
N SER A 86 3.93 0.81 10.29
CA SER A 86 4.12 -0.10 11.43
C SER A 86 4.48 0.63 12.72
N ALA A 87 5.34 1.66 12.63
CA ALA A 87 5.75 2.47 13.78
C ALA A 87 4.68 3.45 14.26
N PHE A 88 3.65 3.71 13.46
CA PHE A 88 2.53 4.59 13.79
C PHE A 88 1.28 3.81 14.21
N ASP A 89 1.43 2.51 14.48
CA ASP A 89 0.35 1.60 14.87
C ASP A 89 -0.82 1.61 13.89
N LYS A 90 -0.54 1.85 12.60
CA LYS A 90 -1.58 1.86 11.57
C LYS A 90 -2.06 0.44 11.30
N PRO A 91 -3.38 0.24 11.10
CA PRO A 91 -3.88 -0.96 10.44
C PRO A 91 -3.23 -1.08 9.05
N ILE A 92 -2.62 -2.21 8.73
CA ILE A 92 -1.89 -2.42 7.47
C ILE A 92 -2.50 -3.58 6.69
N VAL A 93 -2.69 -3.38 5.39
CA VAL A 93 -2.98 -4.45 4.42
C VAL A 93 -1.88 -4.48 3.36
N LEU A 94 -1.16 -5.61 3.27
CA LEU A 94 -0.13 -5.80 2.26
C LEU A 94 -0.65 -6.73 1.17
N LEU A 95 -0.59 -6.24 -0.07
CA LEU A 95 -1.02 -6.95 -1.26
C LEU A 95 0.20 -7.67 -1.84
N LEU A 96 0.22 -8.99 -1.75
CA LEU A 96 1.33 -9.84 -2.19
C LEU A 96 0.95 -10.61 -3.45
N GLU A 97 1.86 -10.70 -4.42
CA GLU A 97 1.65 -11.52 -5.63
C GLU A 97 1.58 -13.00 -5.24
N GLU A 98 0.47 -13.66 -5.61
CA GLU A 98 0.23 -15.08 -5.28
C GLU A 98 1.26 -15.98 -5.97
N GLY A 99 1.87 -16.88 -5.20
CA GLY A 99 2.91 -17.81 -5.68
C GLY A 99 4.32 -17.24 -5.67
N ARG A 100 4.50 -15.98 -5.23
CA ARG A 100 5.79 -15.28 -5.12
C ARG A 100 6.11 -14.84 -3.70
N GLU A 101 5.45 -15.42 -2.72
CA GLU A 101 5.51 -15.03 -1.30
C GLU A 101 6.94 -15.08 -0.73
N GLU A 102 7.73 -16.04 -1.18
CA GLU A 102 9.10 -16.25 -0.74
C GLU A 102 10.08 -15.19 -1.27
N GLU A 103 9.70 -14.42 -2.30
CA GLU A 103 10.53 -13.34 -2.87
C GLU A 103 10.47 -12.05 -2.03
N TYR A 104 9.45 -11.90 -1.18
CA TYR A 104 9.37 -10.78 -0.26
C TYR A 104 10.37 -10.94 0.90
N GLY A 105 10.99 -9.83 1.30
CA GLY A 105 11.96 -9.82 2.39
C GLY A 105 11.36 -10.31 3.71
N PHE A 106 12.18 -10.93 4.56
CA PHE A 106 11.74 -11.50 5.84
C PHE A 106 11.00 -10.49 6.72
N LEU A 107 11.39 -9.21 6.71
CA LEU A 107 10.73 -8.18 7.50
C LEU A 107 9.34 -7.81 6.99
N VAL A 108 9.04 -8.01 5.70
CA VAL A 108 7.67 -7.89 5.18
C VAL A 108 6.85 -9.09 5.63
N ARG A 109 7.37 -10.30 5.44
CA ARG A 109 6.67 -11.56 5.77
C ARG A 109 6.41 -11.71 7.27
N GLY A 110 7.34 -11.24 8.10
CA GLY A 110 7.25 -11.29 9.56
C GLY A 110 6.54 -10.10 10.19
N LEU A 111 6.15 -9.07 9.43
CA LEU A 111 5.66 -7.80 9.99
C LEU A 111 4.44 -7.96 10.90
N GLY A 112 3.55 -8.91 10.58
CA GLY A 112 2.37 -9.22 11.37
C GLY A 112 2.66 -9.72 12.81
N THR A 113 3.92 -10.02 13.14
CA THR A 113 4.33 -10.37 14.51
C THR A 113 4.55 -9.15 15.42
N VAL A 114 4.74 -7.96 14.82
CA VAL A 114 5.04 -6.72 15.56
C VAL A 114 4.06 -5.58 15.27
N ALA A 115 3.24 -5.70 14.23
CA ALA A 115 2.24 -4.70 13.85
C ALA A 115 0.94 -5.36 13.38
N ALA A 116 -0.15 -4.60 13.38
CA ALA A 116 -1.43 -5.08 12.88
C ALA A 116 -1.44 -5.15 11.35
N VAL A 117 -1.08 -6.31 10.80
CA VAL A 117 -1.01 -6.57 9.35
C VAL A 117 -2.00 -7.66 8.94
N GLU A 118 -2.64 -7.48 7.78
CA GLU A 118 -3.29 -8.56 7.03
C GLU A 118 -2.63 -8.68 5.65
N PHE A 119 -2.35 -9.91 5.23
CA PHE A 119 -1.78 -10.19 3.91
C PHE A 119 -2.90 -10.63 2.96
N VAL A 120 -2.97 -10.01 1.80
CA VAL A 120 -3.87 -10.44 0.72
C VAL A 120 -3.02 -10.91 -0.45
N HIS A 121 -3.08 -12.21 -0.72
CA HIS A 121 -2.44 -12.82 -1.86
C HIS A 121 -3.33 -12.66 -3.08
N TYR A 122 -2.81 -12.11 -4.18
CA TYR A 122 -3.58 -11.81 -5.37
C TYR A 122 -2.87 -12.25 -6.65
N LYS A 123 -3.67 -12.70 -7.62
CA LYS A 123 -3.28 -12.78 -9.04
C LYS A 123 -3.77 -11.59 -9.85
N ASP A 124 -4.93 -11.06 -9.46
CA ASP A 124 -5.59 -9.93 -10.10
C ASP A 124 -6.23 -9.06 -9.01
N ILE A 125 -5.79 -7.80 -8.94
CA ILE A 125 -6.29 -6.80 -7.98
C ILE A 125 -7.79 -6.57 -8.15
N ALA A 126 -8.30 -6.56 -9.38
CA ALA A 126 -9.72 -6.32 -9.64
C ALA A 126 -10.58 -7.44 -9.07
N LEU A 127 -10.09 -8.68 -9.07
CA LEU A 127 -10.77 -9.83 -8.47
C LEU A 127 -10.57 -9.92 -6.96
N ALA A 128 -9.47 -9.37 -6.44
CA ALA A 128 -9.13 -9.41 -5.02
C ALA A 128 -9.87 -8.36 -4.16
N LYS A 129 -10.60 -7.41 -4.75
CA LYS A 129 -11.27 -6.31 -4.02
C LYS A 129 -12.10 -6.78 -2.82
N PRO A 130 -12.96 -7.83 -2.91
CA PRO A 130 -13.71 -8.31 -1.75
C PRO A 130 -12.81 -8.81 -0.60
N GLN A 131 -11.71 -9.47 -0.93
CA GLN A 131 -10.72 -9.96 0.03
C GLN A 131 -9.95 -8.79 0.67
N ILE A 132 -9.64 -7.76 -0.12
CA ILE A 132 -9.03 -6.51 0.37
C ILE A 132 -9.98 -5.81 1.34
N ASP A 133 -11.26 -5.65 1.01
CA ASP A 133 -12.26 -5.04 1.90
C ASP A 133 -12.44 -5.85 3.20
N ALA A 134 -12.42 -7.19 3.10
CA ALA A 134 -12.47 -8.06 4.27
C ALA A 134 -11.22 -7.91 5.16
N ALA A 135 -10.03 -7.86 4.56
CA ALA A 135 -8.78 -7.66 5.27
C ALA A 135 -8.74 -6.29 5.96
N ILE A 136 -9.17 -5.21 5.27
CA ILE A 136 -9.28 -3.87 5.83
C ILE A 136 -10.18 -3.87 7.07
N ARG A 137 -11.42 -4.39 6.95
CA ARG A 137 -12.35 -4.47 8.10
C ARG A 137 -11.73 -5.24 9.26
N LYS A 138 -11.18 -6.42 8.99
CA LYS A 138 -10.55 -7.27 10.01
C LYS A 138 -9.41 -6.56 10.74
N VAL A 139 -8.50 -5.89 10.02
CA VAL A 139 -7.35 -5.24 10.63
C VAL A 139 -7.75 -3.98 11.39
N VAL A 140 -8.69 -3.20 10.86
CA VAL A 140 -9.25 -2.01 11.53
C VAL A 140 -9.99 -2.42 12.80
N ASP A 141 -10.82 -3.45 12.75
CA ASP A 141 -11.53 -3.97 13.91
C ASP A 141 -10.57 -4.46 14.99
N ARG A 142 -9.47 -5.13 14.60
CA ARG A 142 -8.43 -5.59 15.55
C ARG A 142 -7.73 -4.43 16.25
N VAL A 143 -7.41 -3.35 15.53
CA VAL A 143 -6.75 -2.16 16.10
C VAL A 143 -7.72 -1.37 16.99
N ASN A 144 -8.98 -1.25 16.60
CA ASN A 144 -10.00 -0.52 17.37
C ASN A 144 -10.53 -1.32 18.57
N ASN A 145 -10.51 -2.66 18.51
CA ASN A 145 -11.02 -3.55 19.55
C ASN A 145 -9.97 -4.59 19.99
N PRO A 146 -8.88 -4.16 20.66
CA PRO A 146 -7.78 -5.06 21.04
C PRO A 146 -8.21 -6.19 21.99
N ALA A 147 -9.32 -6.04 22.72
CA ALA A 147 -9.86 -7.05 23.63
C ALA A 147 -10.56 -8.24 22.95
N ALA A 148 -10.70 -8.24 21.62
CA ALA A 148 -11.39 -9.31 20.86
C ALA A 148 -10.45 -10.37 20.26
N THR A 149 -9.15 -10.30 20.56
CA THR A 149 -8.17 -11.29 20.10
C THR A 149 -8.07 -12.40 21.17
N PRO A 150 -8.25 -13.69 20.81
CA PRO A 150 -8.25 -14.79 21.78
C PRO A 150 -6.94 -14.94 22.55
#